data_AF-A0A2D7TH51-F1
#
_entry.id   AF-A0A2D7TH51-F1
#
_cell.length_a   1.000
_cell.length_b   1.000
_cell.length_c   1.000
_cell.angle_alpha   90.00
_cell.angle_beta   90.00
_cell.angle_gamma   90.00
#
_symmetry.space_group_name_H-M   'P 1'
#
loop_
_entity.id
_entity.type
_entity.pdbx_description
1 polymer ?
#
loop_
_entity_poly.entity_id
_entity_poly.type
_entity_poly.pdbx_seq_one_letter_code
_entity_poly.pdbx_strand_id
1 'polypeptide(L)'
;MFILSASKIKKIFILEDIKSISYFDNGKKFNLTRGNPKIKTSYNKYFISLTNKFYILPKESNLLFRDNDIQNTISLDFNASYKKINRTNNLTFNYQTKNKKNNKHISNILYSNIYKSEESEGIYFSIIEKKIILLYTQNKKLIFYNQFDFNKNNYIKYLVLLFDEFNLDQERDNLTYISSEIDENKIINQLKYYFKKIIKYKKSIFKIIIEENA
;
A
#
# COMPACT_ATOMS: atom_id res chain seq x y z
N MET A 1 -7.12 -19.96 28.61
CA MET A 1 -5.84 -19.23 28.47
C MET A 1 -5.43 -19.28 27.00
N PHE A 2 -5.77 -18.25 26.22
CA PHE A 2 -5.43 -18.21 24.79
C PHE A 2 -3.97 -17.79 24.65
N ILE A 3 -3.14 -18.69 24.13
CA ILE A 3 -1.77 -18.38 23.72
C ILE A 3 -1.89 -17.46 22.50
N LEU A 4 -1.66 -16.17 22.70
CA LEU A 4 -1.33 -15.24 21.64
C LEU A 4 -0.09 -15.80 20.92
N SER A 5 -0.26 -16.30 19.69
CA SER A 5 0.90 -16.54 18.83
C SER A 5 1.50 -15.17 18.50
N ALA A 6 2.51 -14.79 19.27
CA ALA A 6 3.33 -13.62 18.98
C ALA A 6 3.81 -13.73 17.54
N SER A 7 3.35 -12.83 16.67
CA SER A 7 3.68 -12.87 15.24
C SER A 7 5.19 -13.05 15.05
N LYS A 8 5.60 -14.06 14.29
CA LYS A 8 7.02 -14.47 14.08
C LYS A 8 7.87 -13.38 13.42
N ILE A 9 7.27 -12.26 13.03
CA ILE A 9 7.83 -11.19 12.19
C ILE A 9 8.47 -10.12 13.04
N LYS A 10 9.75 -10.29 13.38
CA LYS A 10 10.46 -9.30 14.22
C LYS A 10 10.83 -8.01 13.48
N LYS A 11 10.93 -8.03 12.15
CA LYS A 11 11.37 -6.83 11.41
C LYS A 11 10.82 -6.79 9.99
N ILE A 12 10.16 -5.69 9.68
CA ILE A 12 9.56 -5.42 8.39
C ILE A 12 10.32 -4.27 7.73
N PHE A 13 10.79 -4.51 6.52
CA PHE A 13 11.62 -3.60 5.73
C PHE A 13 10.79 -3.04 4.59
N ILE A 14 10.83 -1.74 4.42
CA ILE A 14 10.18 -1.04 3.33
C ILE A 14 11.23 -0.79 2.25
N LEU A 15 10.91 -1.26 1.04
CA LEU A 15 11.74 -1.17 -0.13
C LEU A 15 11.14 -0.15 -1.09
N GLU A 16 11.99 0.76 -1.57
CA GLU A 16 11.73 1.54 -2.77
C GLU A 16 12.58 0.95 -3.89
N ASP A 17 11.90 0.43 -4.92
CA ASP A 17 12.48 -0.40 -5.96
C ASP A 17 13.30 -1.56 -5.39
N ILE A 18 14.63 -1.42 -5.39
CA ILE A 18 15.59 -2.44 -4.95
C ILE A 18 16.30 -2.07 -3.64
N LYS A 19 16.09 -0.85 -3.12
CA LYS A 19 16.79 -0.34 -1.94
C LYS A 19 15.86 -0.34 -0.73
N SER A 20 16.38 -0.80 0.40
CA SER A 20 15.70 -0.60 1.68
C SER A 20 15.82 0.86 2.07
N ILE A 21 14.69 1.51 2.31
CA ILE A 21 14.67 2.93 2.71
C ILE A 21 14.39 3.08 4.21
N SER A 22 13.60 2.16 4.76
CA SER A 22 13.28 2.14 6.18
C SER A 22 12.84 0.77 6.66
N TYR A 23 12.59 0.67 7.96
CA TYR A 23 12.03 -0.51 8.58
C TYR A 23 11.26 -0.16 9.86
N PHE A 24 10.43 -1.10 10.30
CA PHE A 24 9.81 -1.09 11.63
C PHE A 24 9.77 -2.49 12.25
N ASP A 25 9.51 -2.55 13.54
CA ASP A 25 9.47 -3.77 14.37
C ASP A 25 8.06 -3.90 14.97
N ASN A 26 7.53 -5.13 15.03
CA ASN A 26 6.22 -5.41 15.63
C ASN A 26 6.25 -5.41 17.18
N GLY A 27 7.43 -5.51 17.79
CA GLY A 27 7.65 -5.52 19.24
C GLY A 27 7.93 -4.14 19.84
N LYS A 28 7.98 -3.09 19.03
CA LYS A 28 8.15 -1.69 19.48
C LYS A 28 6.99 -0.83 18.96
N LYS A 29 6.74 0.33 19.60
CA LYS A 29 5.83 1.36 19.07
C LYS A 29 6.12 1.54 17.57
N PHE A 30 5.08 1.59 16.73
CA PHE A 30 5.12 1.62 15.26
C PHE A 30 5.87 2.85 14.69
N ASN A 31 7.18 2.93 14.93
CA ASN A 31 8.04 4.02 14.53
C ASN A 31 8.92 3.53 13.38
N LEU A 32 8.81 4.21 12.23
CA LEU A 32 9.71 3.98 11.10
C LEU A 32 11.12 4.47 11.45
N THR A 33 12.09 3.59 11.24
CA THR A 33 13.51 3.95 11.32
C THR A 33 14.07 4.08 9.90
N ARG A 34 14.58 5.27 9.57
CA ARG A 34 15.20 5.55 8.26
C ARG A 34 16.59 4.94 8.12
N GLY A 35 16.93 4.59 6.88
CA GLY A 35 18.28 4.21 6.47
C GLY A 35 18.49 2.71 6.30
N ASN A 36 19.67 2.36 5.79
CA ASN A 36 20.09 0.97 5.66
C ASN A 36 20.44 0.43 7.05
N PRO A 37 19.75 -0.60 7.55
CA PRO A 37 20.09 -1.17 8.85
C PRO A 37 21.49 -1.77 8.77
N LYS A 38 22.31 -1.52 9.81
CA LYS A 38 23.52 -2.30 10.05
C LYS A 38 23.13 -3.77 10.02
N ILE A 39 23.72 -4.54 9.10
CA ILE A 39 23.39 -5.95 8.88
C ILE A 39 23.87 -6.72 10.11
N LYS A 40 23.03 -6.83 11.13
CA LYS A 40 23.14 -7.85 12.17
C LYS A 40 22.10 -8.93 11.89
N THR A 41 22.59 -10.13 11.61
CA THR A 41 21.91 -11.45 11.60
C THR A 41 21.13 -11.61 12.92
N SER A 42 19.89 -12.12 13.02
CA SER A 42 19.38 -13.48 12.73
C SER A 42 17.83 -13.51 12.69
N TYR A 43 17.19 -12.39 12.34
CA TYR A 43 15.72 -12.27 12.40
C TYR A 43 15.02 -12.72 11.11
N ASN A 44 13.79 -13.23 11.24
CA ASN A 44 12.88 -13.35 10.10
C ASN A 44 12.59 -11.95 9.54
N LYS A 45 13.13 -11.68 8.35
CA LYS A 45 13.00 -10.40 7.65
C LYS A 45 11.84 -10.48 6.68
N TYR A 46 10.92 -9.54 6.77
CA TYR A 46 9.83 -9.37 5.82
C TYR A 46 10.03 -8.09 5.06
N PHE A 47 9.77 -8.12 3.75
CA PHE A 47 10.07 -7.02 2.86
C PHE A 47 8.81 -6.64 2.10
N ILE A 48 8.56 -5.33 2.04
CA ILE A 48 7.39 -4.73 1.42
C ILE A 48 7.86 -3.77 0.34
N SER A 49 7.32 -3.93 -0.85
CA SER A 49 7.61 -3.04 -1.97
C SER A 49 6.66 -1.85 -2.01
N LEU A 50 7.24 -0.65 -2.18
CA LEU A 50 6.58 0.60 -2.56
C LEU A 50 7.05 1.07 -3.96
N THR A 51 7.48 0.15 -4.83
CA THR A 51 7.92 0.50 -6.19
C THR A 51 6.76 0.98 -7.05
N ASN A 52 6.98 2.00 -7.89
CA ASN A 52 6.01 2.41 -8.91
C ASN A 52 6.03 1.45 -10.12
N LYS A 53 7.01 0.55 -10.22
CA LYS A 53 7.15 -0.44 -11.29
C LYS A 53 6.31 -1.67 -10.99
N PHE A 54 4.99 -1.46 -10.97
CA PHE A 54 4.00 -2.49 -10.67
C PHE A 54 2.78 -2.35 -11.58
N TYR A 55 2.00 -3.41 -11.66
CA TYR A 55 0.70 -3.43 -12.33
C TYR A 55 -0.21 -4.49 -11.74
N ILE A 56 -1.51 -4.32 -11.95
CA ILE A 56 -2.56 -5.19 -11.42
C ILE A 56 -3.35 -5.73 -12.61
N LEU A 57 -3.59 -7.03 -12.61
CA LEU A 57 -4.36 -7.72 -13.63
C LEU A 57 -5.44 -8.60 -13.00
N PRO A 58 -6.58 -8.82 -13.68
CA PRO A 58 -7.45 -9.94 -13.36
C PRO A 58 -6.67 -11.26 -13.35
N LYS A 59 -6.96 -12.15 -12.40
CA LYS A 59 -6.24 -13.42 -12.21
C LYS A 59 -6.21 -14.29 -13.47
N GLU A 60 -7.30 -14.27 -14.23
CA GLU A 60 -7.48 -15.05 -15.46
C GLU A 60 -6.88 -14.36 -16.70
N SER A 61 -6.49 -13.09 -16.61
CA SER A 61 -5.98 -12.32 -17.75
C SER A 61 -4.47 -12.47 -18.01
N ASN A 62 -3.74 -13.20 -17.16
CA ASN A 62 -2.29 -13.42 -17.34
C ASN A 62 -1.94 -14.13 -18.67
N LEU A 63 -2.93 -14.72 -19.35
CA LEU A 63 -2.76 -15.37 -20.66
C LEU A 63 -2.86 -14.40 -21.85
N LEU A 64 -3.36 -13.18 -21.64
CA LEU A 64 -3.73 -12.27 -22.74
C LEU A 64 -2.71 -11.15 -23.01
N PHE A 65 -1.90 -10.75 -22.02
CA PHE A 65 -0.96 -9.63 -22.16
C PHE A 65 0.47 -10.14 -22.39
N ARG A 66 1.11 -9.72 -23.50
CA ARG A 66 2.52 -10.05 -23.75
C ARG A 66 3.40 -9.18 -22.86
N ASP A 67 4.52 -9.73 -22.39
CA ASP A 67 5.46 -8.99 -21.54
C ASP A 67 5.97 -7.69 -22.19
N ASN A 68 6.08 -7.64 -23.53
CA ASN A 68 6.45 -6.43 -24.26
C ASN A 68 5.40 -5.32 -24.14
N ASP A 69 4.11 -5.64 -24.21
CA ASP A 69 3.03 -4.65 -24.11
C ASP A 69 3.03 -4.00 -22.71
N ILE A 70 3.30 -4.83 -21.70
CA ILE A 70 3.42 -4.42 -20.30
C ILE A 70 4.64 -3.51 -20.09
N GLN A 71 5.79 -3.86 -20.66
CA GLN A 71 7.02 -3.04 -20.59
C GLN A 71 6.80 -1.66 -21.23
N ASN A 72 6.16 -1.63 -22.40
CA ASN A 72 5.86 -0.37 -23.09
C ASN A 72 4.87 0.52 -22.32
N THR A 73 3.99 -0.08 -21.51
CA THR A 73 2.94 0.66 -20.79
C THR A 73 3.39 1.21 -19.43
N ILE A 74 4.23 0.47 -18.69
CA ILE A 74 4.54 0.80 -17.29
C ILE A 74 5.84 1.60 -17.18
N SER A 75 6.91 1.10 -17.80
CA SER A 75 8.21 1.74 -17.85
C SER A 75 9.14 0.89 -18.73
N LEU A 76 9.91 1.54 -19.58
CA LEU A 76 10.93 0.89 -20.42
C LEU A 76 11.97 0.10 -19.61
N ASP A 77 12.15 0.44 -18.32
CA ASP A 77 13.08 -0.27 -17.43
C ASP A 77 12.45 -1.39 -16.59
N PHE A 78 11.15 -1.69 -16.84
CA PHE A 78 10.49 -2.83 -16.24
C PHE A 78 11.12 -4.12 -16.77
N ASN A 79 11.77 -4.88 -15.89
CA ASN A 79 12.43 -6.12 -16.28
C ASN A 79 11.66 -7.34 -15.76
N ALA A 80 11.10 -8.12 -16.69
CA ALA A 80 10.32 -9.33 -16.41
C ALA A 80 11.08 -10.39 -15.59
N SER A 81 12.42 -10.47 -15.71
CA SER A 81 13.23 -11.43 -14.94
C SER A 81 13.24 -11.16 -13.43
N TYR A 82 12.91 -9.93 -13.01
CA TYR A 82 12.80 -9.52 -11.60
C TYR A 82 11.36 -9.35 -11.15
N LYS A 83 10.39 -9.85 -11.93
CA LYS A 83 8.97 -9.79 -11.61
C LYS A 83 8.65 -10.72 -10.44
N LYS A 84 7.93 -10.21 -9.45
CA LYS A 84 7.25 -10.97 -8.41
C LYS A 84 5.75 -10.87 -8.60
N ILE A 85 5.06 -11.93 -8.20
CA ILE A 85 3.62 -12.09 -8.39
C ILE A 85 2.99 -12.37 -7.03
N ASN A 86 2.09 -11.49 -6.59
CA ASN A 86 1.16 -11.76 -5.49
C ASN A 86 -0.25 -11.95 -6.04
N ARG A 87 -1.01 -12.86 -5.44
CA ARG A 87 -2.41 -13.10 -5.81
C ARG A 87 -3.29 -12.84 -4.60
N THR A 88 -4.38 -12.10 -4.83
CA THR A 88 -5.46 -11.90 -3.86
C THR A 88 -6.77 -11.96 -4.61
N ASN A 89 -7.65 -12.89 -4.21
CA ASN A 89 -8.96 -13.09 -4.81
C ASN A 89 -8.88 -13.29 -6.33
N ASN A 90 -9.51 -12.39 -7.09
CA ASN A 90 -9.56 -12.33 -8.54
C ASN A 90 -8.49 -11.42 -9.16
N LEU A 91 -7.51 -10.94 -8.39
CA LEU A 91 -6.45 -10.04 -8.86
C LEU A 91 -5.06 -10.65 -8.72
N THR A 92 -4.21 -10.32 -9.68
CA THR A 92 -2.77 -10.59 -9.69
C THR A 92 -2.03 -9.27 -9.64
N PHE A 93 -1.21 -9.10 -8.61
CA PHE A 93 -0.35 -7.95 -8.41
C PHE A 93 1.06 -8.32 -8.82
N ASN A 94 1.58 -7.62 -9.83
CA ASN A 94 2.89 -7.85 -10.40
C ASN A 94 3.77 -6.63 -10.09
N TYR A 95 4.99 -6.85 -9.62
CA TYR A 95 5.92 -5.76 -9.31
C TYR A 95 7.36 -6.21 -9.48
N GLN A 96 8.24 -5.25 -9.79
CA GLN A 96 9.65 -5.51 -10.00
C GLN A 96 10.43 -5.44 -8.68
N THR A 97 11.28 -6.43 -8.42
CA THR A 97 12.20 -6.42 -7.27
C THR A 97 13.39 -7.36 -7.50
N LYS A 98 14.62 -6.86 -7.28
CA LYS A 98 15.83 -7.71 -7.30
C LYS A 98 16.05 -8.48 -6.00
N ASN A 99 15.37 -8.10 -4.92
CA ASN A 99 15.51 -8.77 -3.63
C ASN A 99 14.68 -10.06 -3.64
N LYS A 100 15.36 -11.22 -3.61
CA LYS A 100 14.73 -12.55 -3.60
C LYS A 100 13.79 -12.76 -2.40
N LYS A 101 14.07 -12.07 -1.28
CA LYS A 101 13.27 -12.12 -0.04
C LYS A 101 12.11 -11.12 -0.02
N ASN A 102 11.95 -10.30 -1.08
CA ASN A 102 10.77 -9.45 -1.23
C ASN A 102 9.56 -10.29 -1.58
N ASN A 103 8.54 -10.17 -0.74
CA ASN A 103 7.44 -11.12 -0.71
C ASN A 103 6.10 -10.47 -1.04
N LYS A 104 5.90 -9.18 -0.76
CA LYS A 104 4.61 -8.50 -1.03
C LYS A 104 4.74 -7.04 -1.46
N HIS A 105 3.88 -6.62 -2.39
CA HIS A 105 3.66 -5.20 -2.69
C HIS A 105 2.62 -4.60 -1.73
N ILE A 106 2.75 -3.30 -1.39
CA ILE A 106 1.83 -2.63 -0.45
C ILE A 106 0.37 -2.63 -0.93
N SER A 107 0.14 -2.51 -2.24
CA SER A 107 -1.21 -2.58 -2.83
C SER A 107 -1.92 -3.89 -2.52
N ASN A 108 -1.18 -5.01 -2.63
CA ASN A 108 -1.70 -6.33 -2.32
C ASN A 108 -2.06 -6.45 -0.83
N ILE A 109 -1.21 -5.92 0.04
CA ILE A 109 -1.42 -5.91 1.50
C ILE A 109 -2.68 -5.11 1.86
N LEU A 110 -2.77 -3.85 1.40
CA LEU A 110 -3.88 -2.97 1.72
C LEU A 110 -5.21 -3.51 1.19
N TYR A 111 -5.25 -3.91 -0.08
CA TYR A 111 -6.46 -4.46 -0.69
C TYR A 111 -6.91 -5.75 -0.01
N SER A 112 -5.99 -6.67 0.32
CA SER A 112 -6.33 -7.92 1.02
C SER A 112 -6.99 -7.66 2.37
N ASN A 113 -6.58 -6.60 3.07
CA ASN A 113 -7.17 -6.25 4.36
C ASN A 113 -8.52 -5.55 4.21
N ILE A 114 -8.63 -4.57 3.32
CA ILE A 114 -9.86 -3.81 3.07
C ILE A 114 -10.96 -4.73 2.55
N TYR A 115 -10.63 -5.63 1.61
CA TYR A 115 -11.59 -6.58 1.05
C TYR A 115 -12.27 -7.46 2.10
N LYS A 116 -11.55 -7.83 3.18
CA LYS A 116 -12.07 -8.65 4.28
C LYS A 116 -12.94 -7.83 5.25
N SER A 117 -12.93 -6.51 5.16
CA SER A 117 -13.69 -5.62 6.03
C SER A 117 -15.15 -5.51 5.57
N GLU A 118 -16.07 -5.27 6.51
CA GLU A 118 -17.46 -4.91 6.20
C GLU A 118 -17.51 -3.54 5.50
N GLU A 119 -16.73 -2.59 6.01
CA GLU A 119 -16.42 -1.30 5.38
C GLU A 119 -15.39 -1.49 4.25
N SER A 120 -15.74 -2.24 3.20
CA SER A 120 -14.86 -2.52 2.06
C SER A 120 -15.14 -1.62 0.85
N GLU A 121 -15.97 -0.59 1.03
CA GLU A 121 -16.40 0.32 -0.03
C GLU A 121 -16.05 1.77 0.31
N GLY A 122 -15.54 2.48 -0.69
CA GLY A 122 -15.15 3.90 -0.58
C GLY A 122 -13.71 4.15 -1.00
N ILE A 123 -13.29 5.39 -0.78
CA ILE A 123 -11.91 5.81 -1.04
C ILE A 123 -11.09 5.63 0.23
N TYR A 124 -9.93 5.00 0.09
CA TYR A 124 -8.95 4.81 1.14
C TYR A 124 -7.65 5.47 0.74
N PHE A 125 -6.99 6.12 1.69
CA PHE A 125 -5.62 6.55 1.50
C PHE A 125 -4.77 6.34 2.74
N SER A 126 -3.47 6.16 2.51
CA SER A 126 -2.46 6.18 3.56
C SER A 126 -1.23 6.90 3.06
N ILE A 127 -0.37 7.33 3.98
CA ILE A 127 0.91 7.95 3.63
C ILE A 127 2.00 7.13 4.30
N ILE A 128 3.00 6.68 3.56
CA ILE A 128 4.12 5.93 4.12
C ILE A 128 5.40 6.24 3.33
N GLU A 129 6.50 6.52 4.03
CA GLU A 129 7.80 6.82 3.40
C GLU A 129 7.72 7.90 2.30
N LYS A 130 7.01 8.99 2.60
CA LYS A 130 6.74 10.08 1.64
C LYS A 130 6.06 9.60 0.35
N LYS A 131 5.26 8.55 0.40
CA LYS A 131 4.32 8.21 -0.68
C LYS A 131 2.91 8.27 -0.16
N ILE A 132 2.02 8.88 -0.94
CA ILE A 132 0.58 8.71 -0.74
C ILE A 132 0.11 7.52 -1.57
N ILE A 133 -0.62 6.62 -0.94
CA ILE A 133 -1.20 5.44 -1.56
C ILE A 133 -2.70 5.63 -1.58
N LEU A 134 -3.32 5.49 -2.75
CA LEU A 134 -4.75 5.69 -2.97
C LEU A 134 -5.39 4.39 -3.44
N LEU A 135 -6.56 4.08 -2.88
CA LEU A 135 -7.39 2.95 -3.28
C LEU A 135 -8.83 3.41 -3.39
N TYR A 136 -9.53 2.96 -4.43
CA TYR A 136 -10.99 3.03 -4.49
C TYR A 136 -11.53 1.62 -4.64
N THR A 137 -12.46 1.26 -3.75
CA THR A 137 -13.13 -0.03 -3.79
C THR A 137 -14.64 0.14 -3.82
N GLN A 138 -15.31 -0.73 -4.58
CA GLN A 138 -16.76 -0.74 -4.74
C GLN A 138 -17.23 -2.18 -4.98
N ASN A 139 -18.31 -2.61 -4.34
CA ASN A 139 -18.83 -3.98 -4.46
C ASN A 139 -17.77 -5.05 -4.19
N LYS A 140 -16.92 -4.81 -3.16
CA LYS A 140 -15.75 -5.65 -2.82
C LYS A 140 -14.74 -5.83 -3.97
N LYS A 141 -14.69 -4.93 -4.95
CA LYS A 141 -13.69 -4.95 -6.02
C LYS A 141 -12.77 -3.75 -5.89
N LEU A 142 -11.50 -3.94 -6.20
CA LEU A 142 -10.56 -2.83 -6.41
C LEU A 142 -10.87 -2.17 -7.75
N ILE A 143 -11.37 -0.94 -7.73
CA ILE A 143 -11.68 -0.15 -8.92
C ILE A 143 -10.45 0.66 -9.33
N PHE A 144 -9.75 1.22 -8.35
CA PHE A 144 -8.55 2.03 -8.57
C PHE A 144 -7.49 1.76 -7.53
N TYR A 145 -6.24 1.75 -7.97
CA TYR A 145 -5.07 1.86 -7.11
C TYR A 145 -4.02 2.72 -7.80
N ASN A 146 -3.47 3.68 -7.07
CA ASN A 146 -2.26 4.36 -7.52
C ASN A 146 -1.45 4.86 -6.32
N GLN A 147 -0.20 5.23 -6.55
CA GLN A 147 0.66 5.82 -5.54
C GLN A 147 1.48 6.96 -6.13
N PHE A 148 1.67 8.01 -5.34
CA PHE A 148 2.34 9.24 -5.75
C PHE A 148 3.32 9.69 -4.68
N ASP A 149 4.29 10.50 -5.09
CA ASP A 149 5.19 11.14 -4.13
C ASP A 149 4.41 12.16 -3.28
N PHE A 150 4.59 12.04 -1.97
CA PHE A 150 4.01 12.91 -0.96
C PHE A 150 4.87 14.17 -0.79
N ASN A 151 4.42 15.25 -1.43
CA ASN A 151 5.06 16.57 -1.35
C ASN A 151 4.14 17.57 -0.63
N LYS A 152 4.40 17.83 0.65
CA LYS A 152 3.68 18.80 1.50
C LYS A 152 2.16 18.75 1.28
N ASN A 153 1.51 19.83 0.85
CA ASN A 153 0.06 19.91 0.65
C ASN A 153 -0.38 19.43 -0.74
N ASN A 154 0.56 19.15 -1.66
CA ASN A 154 0.22 18.76 -3.03
C ASN A 154 -0.43 17.38 -3.10
N TYR A 155 -0.47 16.59 -2.01
CA TYR A 155 -1.16 15.30 -2.02
C TYR A 155 -2.69 15.45 -2.09
N ILE A 156 -3.23 16.57 -1.60
CA ILE A 156 -4.68 16.81 -1.58
C ILE A 156 -5.21 16.80 -3.01
N LYS A 157 -4.47 17.36 -3.98
CA LYS A 157 -4.85 17.37 -5.39
C LYS A 157 -5.10 15.95 -5.94
N TYR A 158 -4.34 14.95 -5.49
CA TYR A 158 -4.52 13.57 -5.95
C TYR A 158 -5.82 12.97 -5.41
N LEU A 159 -6.24 13.38 -4.20
CA LEU A 159 -7.52 12.98 -3.63
C LEU A 159 -8.68 13.68 -4.33
N VAL A 160 -8.56 14.98 -4.62
CA VAL A 160 -9.59 15.72 -5.38
C VAL A 160 -9.76 15.11 -6.77
N LEU A 161 -8.66 14.92 -7.51
CA LEU A 161 -8.70 14.31 -8.84
C LEU A 161 -9.30 12.90 -8.81
N LEU A 162 -9.06 12.12 -7.75
CA LEU A 162 -9.67 10.80 -7.60
C LEU A 162 -11.19 10.89 -7.41
N PHE A 163 -11.68 11.89 -6.67
CA PHE A 163 -13.12 12.12 -6.55
C PHE A 163 -13.73 12.53 -7.88
N ASP A 164 -13.09 13.45 -8.60
CA ASP A 164 -13.54 13.91 -9.91
C ASP A 164 -13.60 12.77 -10.93
N GLU A 165 -12.54 11.95 -11.03
CA GLU A 165 -12.44 10.81 -11.97
C GLU A 165 -13.59 9.81 -11.81
N PHE A 166 -14.06 9.61 -10.57
CA PHE A 166 -15.11 8.64 -10.25
C PHE A 166 -16.47 9.29 -9.95
N ASN A 167 -16.66 10.59 -10.29
CA ASN A 167 -17.89 11.35 -10.05
C ASN A 167 -18.37 11.28 -8.59
N LEU A 168 -17.44 11.33 -7.65
CA LEU A 168 -17.72 11.32 -6.22
C LEU A 168 -17.84 12.76 -5.69
N ASP A 169 -18.66 12.93 -4.67
CA ASP A 169 -18.98 14.22 -4.07
C ASP A 169 -18.21 14.38 -2.75
N GLN A 170 -17.39 15.43 -2.65
CA GLN A 170 -16.55 15.69 -1.48
C GLN A 170 -17.35 16.07 -0.21
N GLU A 171 -18.59 16.52 -0.37
CA GLU A 171 -19.51 16.85 0.72
C GLU A 171 -20.30 15.62 1.21
N ARG A 172 -20.55 14.66 0.31
CA ARG A 172 -21.42 13.50 0.59
C ARG A 172 -20.66 12.20 0.81
N ASP A 173 -19.63 11.94 0.02
CA ASP A 173 -18.98 10.63 -0.07
C ASP A 173 -17.77 10.54 0.87
N ASN A 174 -17.50 9.32 1.35
CA ASN A 174 -16.55 9.11 2.44
C ASN A 174 -15.11 9.03 1.92
N LEU A 175 -14.23 9.83 2.53
CA LEU A 175 -12.78 9.69 2.41
C LEU A 175 -12.23 8.98 3.66
N THR A 176 -11.67 7.78 3.48
CA THR A 176 -11.16 6.98 4.60
C THR A 176 -9.64 7.10 4.73
N TYR A 177 -9.18 7.63 5.87
CA TYR A 177 -7.75 7.71 6.19
C TYR A 177 -7.29 6.46 6.96
N ILE A 178 -6.29 5.77 6.43
CA ILE A 178 -5.54 4.71 7.10
C ILE A 178 -4.33 5.34 7.78
N SER A 179 -4.37 5.41 9.11
CA SER A 179 -3.34 6.09 9.91
C SER A 179 -1.93 5.50 9.70
N SER A 180 -0.93 6.37 9.81
CA SER A 180 0.47 6.11 9.43
C SER A 180 1.45 6.74 10.42
N GLU A 181 2.72 6.92 10.02
CA GLU A 181 3.73 7.63 10.81
C GLU A 181 3.51 9.15 10.87
N ILE A 182 2.64 9.70 10.01
CA ILE A 182 2.35 11.13 9.99
C ILE A 182 1.31 11.46 11.05
N ASP A 183 1.48 12.62 11.67
CA ASP A 183 0.50 13.21 12.59
C ASP A 183 -0.90 13.26 11.96
N GLU A 184 -1.78 12.42 12.49
CA GLU A 184 -3.15 12.25 12.04
C GLU A 184 -3.97 13.54 12.18
N ASN A 185 -3.80 14.28 13.28
CA ASN A 185 -4.55 15.50 13.50
C ASN A 185 -4.18 16.55 12.46
N LYS A 186 -2.89 16.62 12.11
CA LYS A 186 -2.41 17.51 11.05
C LYS A 186 -3.04 17.16 9.70
N ILE A 187 -3.03 15.89 9.32
CA ILE A 187 -3.60 15.43 8.03
C ILE A 187 -5.10 15.67 7.97
N ILE A 188 -5.84 15.30 9.02
CA ILE A 188 -7.29 15.48 9.08
C ILE A 188 -7.66 16.97 9.02
N ASN A 189 -6.96 17.83 9.78
CA ASN A 189 -7.23 19.27 9.77
C ASN A 189 -6.99 19.90 8.40
N GLN A 190 -6.00 19.43 7.63
CA GLN A 190 -5.77 19.89 6.26
C GLN A 190 -6.87 19.42 5.30
N LEU A 191 -7.38 18.20 5.47
CA LEU A 191 -8.38 17.62 4.58
C LEU A 191 -9.79 18.16 4.82
N LYS A 192 -10.12 18.60 6.04
CA LYS A 192 -11.43 19.16 6.39
C LYS A 192 -11.83 20.40 5.57
N TYR A 193 -10.87 21.08 4.94
CA TYR A 193 -11.14 22.19 4.03
C TYR A 193 -11.68 21.75 2.67
N TYR A 194 -11.55 20.47 2.33
CA TYR A 194 -11.87 19.92 1.01
C TYR A 194 -12.88 18.79 1.07
N PHE A 195 -12.92 18.03 2.16
CA PHE A 195 -13.78 16.85 2.31
C PHE A 195 -14.57 16.94 3.60
N LYS A 196 -15.90 16.84 3.51
CA LYS A 196 -16.79 16.95 4.67
C LYS A 196 -16.84 15.67 5.50
N LYS A 197 -16.75 14.51 4.84
CA LYS A 197 -16.83 13.19 5.49
C LYS A 197 -15.50 12.46 5.44
N ILE A 198 -14.68 12.70 6.46
CA ILE A 198 -13.40 12.00 6.65
C ILE A 198 -13.57 10.94 7.73
N ILE A 199 -13.37 9.68 7.37
CA ILE A 199 -13.47 8.53 8.27
C ILE A 199 -12.06 8.04 8.60
N LYS A 200 -11.86 7.64 9.86
CA LYS A 200 -10.63 6.96 10.26
C LYS A 200 -10.81 5.46 10.12
N TYR A 201 -9.89 4.81 9.40
CA TYR A 201 -9.88 3.36 9.33
C TYR A 201 -9.49 2.75 10.67
N LYS A 202 -10.13 1.64 11.03
CA LYS A 202 -9.96 0.94 12.33
C LYS A 202 -8.54 0.42 12.60
N LYS A 203 -7.67 0.32 11.58
CA LYS A 203 -6.29 -0.17 11.70
C LYS A 203 -5.33 0.83 11.05
N SER A 204 -4.15 1.00 11.65
CA SER A 204 -3.04 1.72 11.01
C SER A 204 -2.42 0.86 9.90
N ILE A 205 -1.72 1.51 8.96
CA ILE A 205 -1.00 0.82 7.88
C ILE A 205 0.00 -0.21 8.43
N PHE A 206 0.68 0.10 9.54
CA PHE A 206 1.63 -0.82 10.18
C PHE A 206 0.94 -2.07 10.74
N LYS A 207 -0.23 -1.91 11.34
CA LYS A 207 -1.02 -3.04 11.85
C LYS A 207 -1.52 -3.92 10.71
N ILE A 208 -2.03 -3.31 9.64
CA ILE A 208 -2.46 -4.01 8.42
C ILE A 208 -1.30 -4.83 7.85
N ILE A 209 -0.12 -4.21 7.73
CA ILE A 209 1.09 -4.86 7.23
C ILE A 209 1.43 -6.09 8.06
N ILE A 210 1.41 -6.00 9.40
CA ILE A 210 1.76 -7.13 10.27
C ILE A 210 0.76 -8.26 10.10
N GLU A 211 -0.53 -7.98 10.18
CA GLU A 211 -1.59 -8.99 10.11
C GLU A 211 -1.62 -9.72 8.77
N GLU A 212 -1.39 -9.00 7.66
CA GLU A 212 -1.38 -9.62 6.33
C GLU A 212 -0.07 -10.36 6.02
N ASN A 213 0.93 -10.33 6.91
CA ASN A 213 2.18 -11.07 6.73
C ASN A 213 2.43 -12.14 7.80
N ALA A 214 1.78 -12.07 8.96
CA ALA A 214 1.91 -13.02 10.07
C ALA A 214 1.42 -14.43 9.72
#